data_AF-A0A934B3E6-F1
#
_entry.id   AF-A0A934B3E6-F1
#
_cell.length_a   1.000
_cell.length_b   1.000
_cell.length_c   1.000
_cell.angle_alpha   90.00
_cell.angle_beta   90.00
_cell.angle_gamma   90.00
#
_symmetry.space_group_name_H-M   'P 1'
#
loop_
_entity.id
_entity.type
_entity.pdbx_description
1 polymer ?
#
loop_
_entity_poly.entity_id
_entity_poly.type
_entity_poly.pdbx_seq_one_letter_code
_entity_poly.pdbx_strand_id
1 'polypeptide(L)'
;MKRETNPIIVRIEWCQRQSAQARTEPEVDEWSAEADGLQDALMNSDHTDTYRQCPPEILRRYVLGLQDGTALRQAARMQRMIHAAATETPQQGPRIGKDILLGDDQ
;
A
#
# COMPACT_ATOMS: atom_id res chain seq x y z
N MET A 1 -18.20 8.15 -1.86
CA MET A 1 -16.72 8.08 -1.83
C MET A 1 -16.32 6.78 -1.18
N LYS A 2 -15.62 5.88 -1.90
CA LYS A 2 -14.97 4.73 -1.24
C LYS A 2 -13.84 5.32 -0.39
N ARG A 3 -13.89 5.17 0.93
CA ARG A 3 -12.70 5.41 1.76
C ARG A 3 -11.72 4.32 1.33
N GLU A 4 -10.63 4.70 0.68
CA GLU A 4 -9.53 3.78 0.41
C GLU A 4 -8.92 3.42 1.77
N THR A 5 -9.29 2.26 2.30
CA THR A 5 -8.70 1.74 3.52
C THR A 5 -7.25 1.36 3.20
N ASN A 6 -6.29 1.91 3.95
CA ASN A 6 -4.88 1.56 3.77
C ASN A 6 -4.72 0.04 4.04
N PRO A 7 -4.26 -0.76 3.05
CA PRO A 7 -4.19 -2.21 3.19
C PRO A 7 -3.27 -2.67 4.32
N ILE A 8 -2.26 -1.87 4.68
CA ILE A 8 -1.38 -2.16 5.81
C ILE A 8 -2.16 -2.02 7.13
N ILE A 9 -3.00 -0.98 7.26
CA ILE A 9 -3.83 -0.78 8.46
C ILE A 9 -4.83 -1.93 8.61
N VAL A 10 -5.46 -2.39 7.52
CA VAL A 10 -6.36 -3.55 7.55
C VAL A 10 -5.62 -4.80 8.04
N ARG A 11 -4.36 -4.98 7.62
CA ARG A 11 -3.56 -6.12 8.06
C ARG A 11 -3.19 -6.02 9.54
N ILE A 12 -2.83 -4.83 10.03
CA ILE A 12 -2.57 -4.57 11.45
C ILE A 12 -3.82 -4.89 12.29
N GLU A 13 -4.99 -4.39 11.90
CA GLU A 13 -6.25 -4.70 12.58
C GLU A 13 -6.56 -6.20 12.58
N TRP A 14 -6.23 -6.90 11.49
CA TRP A 14 -6.38 -8.35 11.43
C TRP A 14 -5.43 -9.05 12.42
N CYS A 15 -4.15 -8.65 12.50
CA CYS A 15 -3.20 -9.19 13.48
C CYS A 15 -3.69 -8.98 14.92
N GLN A 16 -4.24 -7.79 15.23
CA GLN A 16 -4.83 -7.51 16.54
C GLN A 16 -6.01 -8.43 16.87
N ARG A 17 -6.88 -8.72 15.89
CA ARG A 17 -7.98 -9.67 16.07
C ARG A 17 -7.50 -11.11 16.27
N GLN A 18 -6.41 -11.52 15.61
CA GLN A 18 -5.81 -12.83 15.82
C GLN A 18 -5.18 -12.93 17.22
N SER A 19 -4.46 -11.89 17.64
CA SER A 19 -3.90 -11.76 18.99
C SER A 19 -4.99 -11.90 20.06
N ALA A 20 -6.14 -11.22 19.90
CA ALA A 20 -7.27 -11.35 20.83
C ALA A 20 -7.93 -12.74 20.89
N GLN A 21 -7.69 -13.59 19.88
CA GLN A 21 -8.20 -14.96 19.80
C GLN A 21 -7.16 -16.03 20.12
N ALA A 22 -5.90 -15.62 20.32
CA ALA A 22 -4.81 -16.50 20.68
C ALA A 22 -5.06 -17.17 22.04
N ARG A 23 -4.62 -18.41 22.19
CA ARG A 23 -4.84 -19.22 23.39
C ARG A 23 -3.66 -19.19 24.34
N THR A 24 -2.51 -18.75 23.86
CA THR A 24 -1.25 -18.75 24.60
C THR A 24 -0.51 -17.43 24.43
N GLU A 25 0.31 -17.06 25.42
CA GLU A 25 1.13 -15.86 25.35
C GLU A 25 2.10 -15.86 24.15
N PRO A 26 2.78 -16.96 23.78
CA PRO A 26 3.62 -16.98 22.59
C PRO A 26 2.87 -16.66 21.29
N GLU A 27 1.63 -17.16 21.14
CA GLU A 27 0.79 -16.81 19.98
C GLU A 27 0.46 -15.31 19.98
N VAL A 28 0.13 -14.72 21.13
CA VAL A 28 -0.11 -13.27 21.27
C VAL A 28 1.13 -12.48 20.84
N ASP A 29 2.31 -12.90 21.29
CA ASP A 29 3.59 -12.26 20.96
C ASP A 29 3.92 -12.37 19.47
N GLU A 30 3.65 -13.51 18.85
CA GLU A 30 3.82 -13.70 17.40
C GLU A 30 2.90 -12.81 16.56
N TRP A 31 1.63 -12.63 16.97
CA TRP A 31 0.72 -11.71 16.29
C TRP A 31 1.10 -10.24 16.50
N SER A 32 1.56 -9.90 17.70
CA SER A 32 2.03 -8.55 18.03
C SER A 32 3.29 -8.20 17.23
N ALA A 33 4.23 -9.13 17.11
CA ALA A 33 5.43 -8.97 16.30
C ALA A 33 5.12 -8.72 14.81
N GLU A 34 4.18 -9.47 14.21
CA GLU A 34 3.74 -9.19 12.83
C GLU A 34 3.14 -7.78 12.71
N ALA A 35 2.31 -7.36 13.68
CA ALA A 35 1.71 -6.02 13.69
C ALA A 35 2.78 -4.91 13.78
N ASP A 36 3.80 -5.09 14.60
CA ASP A 36 4.92 -4.16 14.72
C ASP A 36 5.71 -4.04 13.41
N GLY A 37 6.00 -5.17 12.75
CA GLY A 37 6.65 -5.18 11.44
C GLY A 37 5.85 -4.42 10.37
N LEU A 38 4.52 -4.60 10.36
CA LEU A 38 3.62 -3.86 9.46
C LEU A 38 3.60 -2.35 9.77
N GLN A 39 3.63 -1.98 11.06
CA GLN A 39 3.69 -0.59 11.49
C GLN A 39 5.02 0.06 11.10
N ASP A 40 6.14 -0.64 11.25
CA ASP A 40 7.46 -0.19 10.82
C ASP A 40 7.51 0.02 9.30
N ALA A 41 6.93 -0.90 8.52
CA ALA A 41 6.81 -0.73 7.09
C ALA A 41 5.99 0.52 6.71
N LEU A 42 4.92 0.82 7.46
CA LEU A 42 4.12 2.02 7.26
C LEU A 42 4.94 3.30 7.56
N MET A 43 5.75 3.27 8.61
CA MET A 43 6.58 4.40 9.06
C MET A 43 7.92 4.53 8.33
N ASN A 44 8.27 3.55 7.47
CA ASN A 44 9.59 3.44 6.84
C ASN A 44 10.74 3.30 7.84
N SER A 45 10.52 2.50 8.88
CA SER A 45 11.49 2.14 9.91
C SER A 45 11.82 0.64 9.83
N ASP A 46 12.89 0.23 10.50
CA ASP A 46 13.29 -1.17 10.65
C ASP A 46 13.91 -1.35 12.05
N HIS A 47 13.26 -2.20 12.86
CA HIS A 47 13.66 -2.59 14.21
C HIS A 47 14.02 -4.09 14.28
N THR A 48 14.44 -4.70 13.18
CA THR A 48 14.87 -6.11 13.13
C THR A 48 15.93 -6.41 14.20
N ASP A 49 16.84 -5.48 14.47
CA ASP A 49 17.90 -5.65 15.47
C ASP A 49 17.35 -5.81 16.91
N THR A 50 16.24 -5.13 17.23
CA THR A 50 15.54 -5.30 18.52
C THR A 50 14.97 -6.71 18.64
N TYR A 51 14.45 -7.25 17.55
CA TYR A 51 13.85 -8.58 17.48
C TYR A 51 14.87 -9.73 17.40
N ARG A 52 16.16 -9.46 17.11
CA ARG A 52 17.20 -10.52 17.03
C ARG A 52 17.41 -11.28 18.34
N GLN A 53 17.07 -10.67 19.47
CA GLN A 53 17.21 -11.29 20.80
C GLN A 53 15.97 -12.11 21.19
N CYS A 54 14.86 -11.96 20.46
CA CYS A 54 13.64 -12.72 20.69
C CYS A 54 13.77 -14.17 20.19
N PRO A 55 12.89 -15.07 20.64
CA PRO A 55 12.69 -16.38 20.02
C PRO A 55 12.59 -16.29 18.48
N PRO A 56 13.15 -17.26 17.74
CA PRO A 56 13.17 -17.23 16.27
C PRO A 56 11.78 -17.11 15.62
N GLU A 57 10.74 -17.63 16.25
CA GLU A 57 9.35 -17.55 15.81
C GLU A 57 8.87 -16.09 15.79
N ILE A 58 9.12 -15.35 16.87
CA ILE A 58 8.76 -13.94 17.01
C ILE A 58 9.51 -13.10 15.97
N LEU A 59 10.83 -13.30 15.83
CA LEU A 59 11.62 -12.60 14.80
C LEU A 59 11.08 -12.88 13.38
N ARG A 60 10.74 -14.13 13.07
CA ARG A 60 10.18 -14.50 11.77
C ARG A 60 8.85 -13.78 11.49
N ARG A 61 8.00 -13.65 12.51
CA ARG A 61 6.69 -12.99 12.38
C ARG A 61 6.83 -11.48 12.22
N TYR A 62 7.76 -10.86 12.94
CA TYR A 62 8.14 -9.47 12.72
C TYR A 62 8.61 -9.22 11.27
N VAL A 63 9.58 -10.01 10.80
CA VAL A 63 10.14 -9.87 9.44
C VAL A 63 9.06 -10.08 8.37
N LEU A 64 8.15 -11.03 8.57
CA LEU A 64 7.01 -11.25 7.68
C LEU A 64 6.14 -9.99 7.56
N GLY A 65 5.77 -9.39 8.70
CA GLY A 65 4.99 -8.15 8.71
C GLY A 65 5.69 -6.99 8.01
N LEU A 66 7.01 -6.84 8.23
CA LEU A 66 7.82 -5.80 7.60
C LEU A 66 7.90 -5.96 6.06
N GLN A 67 8.07 -7.20 5.60
CA GLN A 67 8.11 -7.52 4.16
C GLN A 67 6.76 -7.29 3.49
N ASP A 68 5.67 -7.80 4.07
CA ASP A 68 4.32 -7.64 3.55
C ASP A 68 3.91 -6.16 3.50
N GLY A 69 4.15 -5.43 4.59
CA GLY A 69 3.86 -3.99 4.64
C GLY A 69 4.67 -3.21 3.61
N THR A 70 5.94 -3.57 3.40
CA THR A 70 6.79 -2.95 2.38
C THR A 70 6.25 -3.22 0.98
N ALA A 71 5.87 -4.46 0.69
CA ALA A 71 5.28 -4.83 -0.60
C ALA A 71 3.97 -4.08 -0.88
N LEU A 72 3.07 -4.02 0.09
CA LEU A 72 1.80 -3.28 -0.02
C LEU A 72 2.01 -1.79 -0.27
N ARG A 73 2.98 -1.18 0.42
CA ARG A 73 3.34 0.22 0.21
C ARG A 73 3.88 0.48 -1.19
N GLN A 74 4.75 -0.40 -1.70
CA GLN A 74 5.25 -0.28 -3.08
C GLN A 74 4.13 -0.48 -4.10
N ALA A 75 3.24 -1.44 -3.88
CA ALA A 75 2.06 -1.65 -4.74
C ALA A 75 1.18 -0.40 -4.81
N ALA A 76 0.89 0.23 -3.66
CA ALA A 76 0.12 1.47 -3.61
C ALA A 76 0.81 2.63 -4.36
N ARG A 77 2.14 2.74 -4.25
CA ARG A 77 2.93 3.73 -5.02
C ARG A 77 2.82 3.49 -6.52
N MET A 78 3.00 2.24 -6.97
CA MET A 78 2.87 1.87 -8.38
C MET A 78 1.47 2.15 -8.91
N GLN A 79 0.43 1.83 -8.14
CA GLN A 79 -0.94 2.11 -8.53
C GLN A 79 -1.16 3.61 -8.76
N ARG A 80 -0.66 4.48 -7.87
CA ARG A 80 -0.74 5.94 -8.05
C ARG A 80 -0.02 6.42 -9.29
N MET A 81 1.19 5.89 -9.58
CA MET A 81 1.93 6.25 -10.79
C MET A 81 1.18 5.85 -12.07
N ILE A 82 0.58 4.66 -12.09
CA ILE A 82 -0.23 4.19 -13.23
C ILE A 82 -1.47 5.09 -13.42
N HIS A 83 -2.14 5.48 -12.33
CA HIS A 83 -3.29 6.38 -12.41
C HIS A 83 -2.87 7.77 -12.91
N ALA A 84 -1.75 8.31 -12.41
CA ALA A 84 -1.22 9.59 -12.84
C ALA A 84 -0.88 9.59 -14.34
N ALA A 85 -0.17 8.56 -14.81
CA ALA A 85 0.17 8.40 -16.23
C ALA A 85 -1.07 8.28 -17.13
N ALA A 86 -2.14 7.62 -16.67
CA ALA A 86 -3.41 7.55 -17.40
C ALA A 86 -4.11 8.93 -17.46
N THR A 87 -4.03 9.72 -16.39
CA THR A 87 -4.61 11.07 -16.34
C THR A 87 -3.78 12.14 -17.06
N GLU A 88 -2.47 11.91 -17.24
CA GLU A 88 -1.54 12.77 -17.98
C GLU A 88 -1.60 12.56 -19.50
N THR A 89 -2.68 11.98 -20.02
CA THR A 89 -2.97 12.02 -21.46
C THR A 89 -3.80 13.26 -21.81
N PRO A 90 -3.21 14.41 -22.20
CA PRO A 90 -3.92 15.37 -23.03
C PRO A 90 -3.21 15.57 -24.38
N GLN A 91 -3.92 15.29 -25.48
CA GLN A 91 -4.34 16.33 -26.44
C GLN A 91 -5.18 15.68 -27.56
N GLN A 92 -6.48 15.96 -27.60
CA GLN A 92 -7.18 16.01 -28.88
C GLN A 92 -6.40 17.02 -29.73
N GLY A 93 -5.72 16.54 -30.76
CA GLY A 93 -4.93 17.37 -31.66
C GLY A 93 -5.76 18.54 -32.21
N PRO A 94 -5.10 19.63 -32.66
CA PRO A 94 -5.81 20.78 -33.22
C PRO A 94 -6.74 20.27 -34.33
N ARG A 95 -8.04 20.57 -34.23
CA ARG A 95 -8.95 20.38 -35.35
C ARG A 95 -8.51 21.37 -36.43
N ILE A 96 -7.61 20.91 -37.30
CA ILE A 96 -7.21 21.64 -38.51
C ILE A 96 -8.50 21.95 -39.26
N GLY A 97 -8.67 23.24 -39.56
CA GLY A 97 -9.88 23.82 -40.09
C GLY A 97 -10.34 23.18 -41.39
N LYS A 98 -11.65 23.24 -41.59
CA LYS A 98 -12.21 23.36 -42.93
C LYS A 98 -12.79 24.76 -43.04
N ASP A 99 -11.91 25.72 -43.33
CA ASP A 99 -12.30 26.86 -44.14
C ASP A 99 -12.55 26.31 -45.55
N ILE A 100 -13.81 25.99 -45.85
CA ILE A 100 -14.28 26.14 -47.23
C ILE A 100 -15.19 27.35 -47.21
N LEU A 101 -14.58 28.45 -47.64
CA LEU A 101 -15.22 29.61 -48.24
C LEU A 101 -16.41 29.14 -49.09
N LEU A 102 -17.62 29.54 -48.74
CA LEU A 102 -18.63 29.83 -49.74
C LEU A 102 -18.94 31.31 -49.59
N GLY A 103 -18.18 32.11 -50.34
CA GLY A 103 -18.53 33.48 -50.64
C GLY A 103 -19.81 33.50 -51.48
N ASP A 104 -20.57 34.55 -51.24
CA ASP A 104 -21.83 34.89 -51.89
C ASP A 104 -21.71 35.09 -53.41
N ASP A 105 -22.83 34.89 -54.09
CA ASP A 105 -23.40 35.70 -55.18
C ASP A 105 -24.05 34.84 -56.27
N GLN A 106 -25.40 34.76 -56.26
CA GLN A 106 -26.26 35.55 -57.16
C GLN A 106 -27.75 35.38 -56.81
#